data_AF-A0A6G6HML6-F1
#
_entry.id   AF-A0A6G6HML6-F1
#
_cell.length_a   1.000
_cell.length_b   1.000
_cell.length_c   1.000
_cell.angle_alpha   90.00
_cell.angle_beta   90.00
_cell.angle_gamma   90.00
#
_symmetry.space_group_name_H-M   'P 1'
#
loop_
_entity.id
_entity.type
_entity.pdbx_description
1 polymer ?
#
loop_
_entity_poly.entity_id
_entity_poly.type
_entity_poly.pdbx_seq_one_letter_code
_entity_poly.pdbx_strand_id
1 'polypeptide(L)'
;MTTFNKILNPLYSTISGFNMDQSGSMNVTYQIGTAVENEENQVTEFNPIVTEYKYLDTQQAMEVMMQPLKKEDIGKSFQDLMIRRIYDYMKEKGMILV
;
A
#
# COMPACT_ATOMS: atom_id res chain seq x y z
N MET A 1 -9.31 -33.89 8.13
CA MET A 1 -7.89 -33.59 7.83
C MET A 1 -7.86 -32.47 6.82
N THR A 2 -7.08 -31.42 7.08
CA THR A 2 -6.89 -30.32 6.13
C THR A 2 -5.67 -30.64 5.27
N THR A 3 -5.83 -30.66 3.95
CA THR A 3 -4.72 -30.84 3.01
C THR A 3 -4.18 -29.46 2.64
N PHE A 4 -2.89 -29.22 2.87
CA PHE A 4 -2.21 -27.98 2.52
C PHE A 4 -1.37 -28.18 1.26
N ASN A 5 -1.41 -27.21 0.35
CA ASN A 5 -0.56 -27.16 -0.84
C ASN A 5 0.40 -25.97 -0.72
N LYS A 6 1.69 -26.20 -0.95
CA LYS A 6 2.69 -25.13 -0.95
C LYS A 6 2.67 -24.43 -2.31
N ILE A 7 2.49 -23.11 -2.30
CA ILE A 7 2.63 -22.25 -3.48
C ILE A 7 4.04 -21.65 -3.43
N LEU A 8 4.77 -21.68 -4.56
CA LEU A 8 6.16 -21.20 -4.67
C LEU A 8 6.27 -19.87 -5.45
N ASN A 9 5.15 -19.25 -5.75
CA ASN A 9 5.14 -17.95 -6.44
C ASN A 9 5.44 -16.83 -5.43
N PRO A 10 6.25 -15.82 -5.80
CA PRO A 10 6.47 -14.66 -4.95
C PRO A 10 5.16 -13.93 -4.66
N LEU A 11 5.02 -13.48 -3.42
CA LEU A 11 3.91 -12.61 -2.99
C LEU A 11 4.38 -11.17 -2.98
N TYR A 12 3.52 -10.29 -3.46
CA TYR A 12 3.71 -8.85 -3.52
C TYR A 12 2.61 -8.17 -2.71
N SER A 13 2.92 -6.98 -2.20
CA SER A 13 1.95 -6.18 -1.48
C SER A 13 1.94 -4.75 -1.99
N THR A 14 0.77 -4.10 -1.96
CA THR A 14 0.61 -2.73 -2.46
C THR A 14 -0.52 -1.99 -1.74
N ILE A 15 -0.43 -0.66 -1.73
CA ILE A 15 -1.55 0.21 -1.40
C ILE A 15 -2.23 0.57 -2.72
N SER A 16 -3.41 0.02 -2.98
CA SER A 16 -4.14 0.25 -4.24
C SER A 16 -5.02 1.49 -4.20
N GLY A 17 -5.27 2.04 -3.02
CA GLY A 17 -6.02 3.27 -2.87
C GLY A 17 -6.22 3.68 -1.42
N PHE A 18 -6.79 4.86 -1.25
CA PHE A 18 -7.19 5.38 0.05
C PHE A 18 -8.40 6.31 -0.10
N ASN A 19 -9.13 6.51 0.98
CA ASN A 19 -10.20 7.49 1.10
C ASN A 19 -10.07 8.19 2.45
N MET A 20 -10.29 9.50 2.46
CA MET A 20 -10.35 10.28 3.69
C MET A 20 -11.80 10.65 3.99
N ASP A 21 -12.24 10.41 5.21
CA ASP A 21 -13.60 10.74 5.64
C ASP A 21 -13.73 12.19 6.14
N GLN A 22 -14.94 12.60 6.51
CA GLN A 22 -15.22 13.95 7.00
C GLN A 22 -14.55 14.26 8.36
N SER A 23 -14.16 13.23 9.12
CA SER A 23 -13.42 13.38 10.38
C SER A 23 -11.91 13.58 10.18
N GLY A 24 -11.44 13.48 8.93
CA GLY A 24 -10.02 13.50 8.60
C GLY A 24 -9.31 12.17 8.86
N SER A 25 -10.05 11.11 9.18
CA SER A 25 -9.50 9.75 9.27
C SER A 25 -9.39 9.14 7.87
N MET A 26 -8.57 8.11 7.72
CA MET A 26 -8.27 7.51 6.42
C MET A 26 -8.53 6.01 6.40
N ASN A 27 -9.25 5.55 5.38
CA ASN A 27 -9.36 4.14 5.04
C ASN A 27 -8.43 3.84 3.86
N VAL A 28 -7.58 2.84 4.03
CA VAL A 28 -6.53 2.45 3.08
C VAL A 28 -6.84 1.05 2.56
N THR A 29 -6.83 0.88 1.25
CA THR A 29 -6.97 -0.41 0.60
C THR A 29 -5.58 -1.02 0.42
N TYR A 30 -5.26 -2.01 1.24
CA TYR A 30 -4.03 -2.79 1.18
C TYR A 30 -4.29 -4.12 0.48
N GLN A 31 -3.45 -4.50 -0.47
CA GLN A 31 -3.61 -5.73 -1.23
C GLN A 31 -2.35 -6.58 -1.17
N ILE A 32 -2.54 -7.89 -1.06
CA ILE A 32 -1.49 -8.90 -1.17
C ILE A 32 -1.88 -9.82 -2.32
N GLY A 33 -0.93 -10.11 -3.21
CA GLY A 33 -1.21 -10.87 -4.42
C GLY A 33 0.04 -11.43 -5.07
N THR A 34 -0.13 -12.00 -6.24
CA THR A 34 0.99 -12.39 -7.12
C THR A 34 1.17 -11.34 -8.20
N ALA A 35 2.39 -11.23 -8.73
CA ALA A 35 2.69 -10.36 -9.87
C ALA A 35 3.42 -11.10 -10.97
N VAL A 36 3.30 -10.59 -12.19
CA VAL A 36 4.17 -10.91 -13.32
C VAL A 36 5.23 -9.84 -13.40
N GLU A 37 6.50 -10.25 -13.52
CA GLU A 37 7.63 -9.35 -13.69
C GLU A 37 8.21 -9.48 -15.11
N ASN A 38 8.73 -8.38 -15.66
CA ASN A 38 9.53 -8.41 -16.88
C ASN A 38 11.00 -8.80 -16.58
N GLU A 39 11.83 -8.88 -17.62
CA GLU A 39 13.26 -9.21 -17.50
C GLU A 39 14.07 -8.22 -16.64
N GLU A 40 13.52 -7.03 -16.35
CA GLU A 40 14.10 -5.99 -15.49
C GLU A 40 13.57 -6.04 -14.03
N ASN A 41 12.82 -7.07 -13.65
CA ASN A 41 12.13 -7.22 -12.36
C ASN A 41 11.11 -6.11 -12.06
N GLN A 42 10.47 -5.56 -13.10
CA GLN A 42 9.38 -4.62 -12.93
C GLN A 42 8.05 -5.35 -13.00
N VAL A 43 7.18 -5.10 -12.03
CA VAL A 43 5.81 -5.62 -12.02
C VAL A 43 5.03 -5.05 -13.21
N THR A 44 4.59 -5.92 -14.12
CA THR A 44 3.77 -5.57 -15.29
C THR A 44 2.30 -5.86 -15.07
N GLU A 45 1.98 -6.89 -14.29
CA GLU A 45 0.62 -7.27 -13.93
C GLU A 45 0.55 -7.67 -12.45
N PHE A 46 -0.49 -7.23 -11.75
CA PHE A 46 -0.73 -7.57 -10.36
C PHE A 46 -2.10 -8.22 -10.18
N ASN A 47 -2.13 -9.38 -9.52
CA ASN A 47 -3.32 -10.17 -9.28
C ASN A 47 -3.57 -10.27 -7.76
N PRO A 48 -4.47 -9.46 -7.19
CA PRO A 48 -4.74 -9.47 -5.76
C PRO A 48 -5.38 -10.79 -5.33
N ILE A 49 -4.87 -11.37 -4.24
CA ILE A 49 -5.40 -12.58 -3.58
C ILE A 49 -6.15 -12.18 -2.31
N VAL A 50 -5.59 -11.25 -1.54
CA VAL A 50 -6.17 -10.70 -0.32
C VAL A 50 -6.29 -9.19 -0.48
N THR A 51 -7.44 -8.65 -0.08
CA THR A 51 -7.65 -7.21 0.09
C THR A 51 -8.02 -6.95 1.54
N GLU A 52 -7.24 -6.11 2.21
CA GLU A 52 -7.46 -5.68 3.57
C GLU A 52 -7.76 -4.18 3.59
N TYR A 53 -8.71 -3.78 4.43
CA TYR A 53 -8.99 -2.38 4.70
C TYR A 53 -8.31 -2.00 6.01
N LYS A 54 -7.38 -1.06 5.93
CA LYS A 54 -6.63 -0.55 7.08
C LYS A 54 -7.14 0.83 7.41
N TYR A 55 -7.34 1.07 8.70
CA TYR A 55 -7.81 2.36 9.19
C TYR A 55 -6.65 3.12 9.82
N LEU A 56 -6.53 4.39 9.45
CA LEU A 56 -5.69 5.38 10.14
C LEU A 56 -6.63 6.38 10.79
N ASP A 57 -6.47 6.59 12.10
CA ASP A 57 -7.20 7.64 12.80
C ASP A 57 -6.76 9.03 12.33
N THR A 58 -7.48 10.07 12.77
CA THR A 58 -7.18 11.46 12.40
C THR A 58 -5.74 11.88 12.70
N GLN A 59 -5.15 11.42 13.80
CA GLN A 59 -3.77 11.78 14.16
C GLN A 59 -2.78 11.11 13.20
N GLN A 60 -2.95 9.82 12.96
CA GLN A 60 -2.12 9.06 12.03
C GLN A 60 -2.23 9.59 10.59
N ALA A 61 -3.46 9.90 10.14
CA ALA A 61 -3.70 10.49 8.83
C ALA A 61 -3.04 11.88 8.70
N MET A 62 -3.07 12.69 9.76
CA MET A 62 -2.40 13.98 9.80
C MET A 62 -0.87 13.83 9.73
N GLU A 63 -0.29 12.85 10.44
CA GLU A 63 1.15 12.54 10.36
C GLU A 63 1.58 12.21 8.92
N VAL A 64 0.77 11.42 8.19
CA VAL A 64 1.00 11.09 6.77
C VAL A 64 0.89 12.34 5.89
N MET A 65 -0.16 13.15 6.07
CA MET A 65 -0.39 14.35 5.26
C MET A 65 0.69 15.43 5.47
N MET A 66 1.18 15.58 6.69
CA MET A 66 2.13 16.62 7.06
C MET A 66 3.60 16.27 6.77
N GLN A 67 3.88 15.08 6.23
CA GLN A 67 5.24 14.75 5.81
C GLN A 67 5.78 15.81 4.83
N PRO A 68 7.06 16.18 4.91
CA PRO A 68 7.66 17.13 3.98
C PRO A 68 7.68 16.55 2.56
N LEU A 69 7.54 17.42 1.55
CA LEU A 69 7.74 17.01 0.16
C LEU A 69 9.21 16.68 -0.08
N LYS A 70 9.44 15.56 -0.78
CA LYS A 70 10.78 15.12 -1.22
C LYS A 70 10.97 15.47 -2.69
N LYS A 71 12.22 15.46 -3.16
CA LYS A 71 12.55 15.75 -4.57
C LYS A 71 11.81 14.82 -5.54
N GLU A 72 11.66 13.55 -5.18
CA GLU A 72 10.92 12.56 -5.99
C GLU A 72 9.40 12.73 -6.01
N ASP A 73 8.84 13.71 -5.29
CA ASP A 73 7.40 14.03 -5.30
C ASP A 73 7.03 15.04 -6.38
N ILE A 74 8.02 15.76 -6.92
CA ILE A 74 7.78 16.81 -7.90
C ILE A 74 7.18 16.19 -9.17
N GLY A 75 6.05 16.75 -9.61
CA GLY A 75 5.33 16.32 -10.82
C GLY A 75 4.40 15.12 -10.61
N LYS A 76 4.33 14.53 -9.41
CA LYS A 76 3.37 13.47 -9.10
C LYS A 76 1.99 14.05 -8.77
N SER A 77 0.95 13.27 -9.04
CA SER A 77 -0.39 13.63 -8.60
C SER A 77 -0.48 13.58 -7.06
N PHE A 78 -1.46 14.27 -6.50
CA PHE A 78 -1.75 14.17 -5.06
C PHE A 78 -2.02 12.72 -4.64
N GLN A 79 -2.71 11.94 -5.48
CA GLN A 79 -3.01 10.54 -5.19
C GLN A 79 -1.75 9.67 -5.14
N ASP A 80 -0.84 9.81 -6.10
CA ASP A 80 0.42 9.05 -6.13
C ASP A 80 1.33 9.43 -4.96
N LEU A 81 1.39 10.72 -4.64
CA LEU A 81 2.10 11.23 -3.48
C LEU A 81 1.57 10.58 -2.19
N MET A 82 0.25 10.59 -2.01
CA MET A 82 -0.37 10.07 -0.80
C MET A 82 -0.23 8.56 -0.67
N ILE A 83 -0.45 7.79 -1.74
CA ILE A 83 -0.23 6.33 -1.75
C ILE A 83 1.18 5.99 -1.26
N ARG A 84 2.19 6.71 -1.75
CA ARG A 84 3.58 6.53 -1.32
C ARG A 84 3.80 6.86 0.14
N ARG A 85 3.27 7.98 0.62
CA ARG A 85 3.41 8.39 2.04
C ARG A 85 2.71 7.42 2.99
N ILE A 86 1.52 6.94 2.60
CA ILE A 86 0.77 5.92 3.33
C ILE A 86 1.57 4.62 3.38
N TYR A 87 2.12 4.16 2.25
CA TYR A 87 2.96 2.98 2.20
C TYR A 87 4.18 3.11 3.13
N ASP A 88 4.93 4.20 3.03
CA ASP A 88 6.12 4.46 3.86
C ASP A 88 5.75 4.44 5.36
N TYR A 89 4.69 5.15 5.74
CA TYR A 89 4.19 5.20 7.11
C TYR A 89 3.79 3.83 7.64
N MET A 90 2.94 3.12 6.90
CA MET A 90 2.40 1.82 7.33
C MET A 90 3.50 0.76 7.40
N LYS A 91 4.48 0.82 6.50
CA LYS A 91 5.68 -0.01 6.56
C LYS A 91 6.48 0.24 7.83
N GLU A 92 6.77 1.50 8.14
CA GLU A 92 7.53 1.89 9.34
C GLU A 92 6.82 1.43 10.62
N LYS A 93 5.49 1.49 10.66
CA LYS A 93 4.67 1.06 11.80
C LYS A 93 4.36 -0.44 11.82
N GLY A 94 4.82 -1.23 10.85
CA GLY A 94 4.56 -2.68 10.77
C GLY A 94 3.09 -3.02 10.53
N MET A 95 2.32 -2.13 9.91
CA MET A 95 0.89 -2.30 9.63
C MET A 95 0.63 -3.10 8.34
N ILE A 96 1.65 -3.23 7.48
CA ILE A 96 1.64 -3.99 6.24
C ILE A 96 2.85 -4.94 6.18
N LEU A 97 2.72 -6.00 5.39
CA LEU A 97 3.80 -6.94 5.08
C LEU A 97 4.63 -6.39 3.91
N VAL A 98 5.96 -6.40 4.06
CA VAL A 98 6.94 -5.95 3.06
C VAL A 98 8.03 -7.00 2.90
#